data_AF-A0A068RHB9-F1
#
_entry.id   AF-A0A068RHB9-F1
#
_cell.length_a   1.000
_cell.length_b   1.000
_cell.length_c   1.000
_cell.angle_alpha   90.00
_cell.angle_beta   90.00
_cell.angle_gamma   90.00
#
_symmetry.space_group_name_H-M   'P 1'
#
loop_
_entity.id
_entity.type
_entity.pdbx_description
1 polymer ?
#
loop_
_entity_poly.entity_id
_entity_poly.type
_entity_poly.pdbx_seq_one_letter_code
_entity_poly.pdbx_strand_id
1 'polypeptide(L)'
;MGLTDIFSSIFPTAYAEEAAAPAAEQAEPVVEEQPVAEEPAAEEEPAAEEEEEEEEEVEDPKEAIMEECANECSALKKHLDECNERVENGSNENCIEEFFHFMHCADECAAPKIFAATK
;
A
#
# COMPACT_ATOMS: atom_id res chain seq x y z
N MET A 1 45.36 -6.24 19.35
CA MET A 1 43.95 -6.68 19.49
C MET A 1 43.15 -5.41 19.55
N GLY A 2 42.87 -4.88 18.37
CA GLY A 2 42.55 -3.49 18.12
C GLY A 2 41.07 -3.32 17.82
N LEU A 3 40.58 -2.08 17.83
CA LEU A 3 39.18 -1.75 17.54
C LEU A 3 38.72 -2.23 16.15
N THR A 4 39.64 -2.59 15.26
CA THR A 4 39.39 -3.24 13.96
C THR A 4 38.75 -4.61 14.07
N ASP A 5 38.99 -5.34 15.17
CA ASP A 5 38.46 -6.69 15.38
C ASP A 5 36.94 -6.66 15.70
N ILE A 6 36.45 -5.57 16.28
CA ILE A 6 35.03 -5.41 16.68
C ILE A 6 34.14 -5.09 15.47
N PHE A 7 34.62 -4.27 14.52
CA PHE A 7 33.84 -3.90 13.33
C PHE A 7 33.64 -5.08 12.37
N SER A 8 34.58 -6.02 12.30
CA SER A 8 34.46 -7.20 11.42
C SER A 8 33.42 -8.22 11.89
N SER A 9 33.07 -8.24 13.19
CA SER A 9 32.03 -9.13 13.72
C SER A 9 30.62 -8.57 13.63
N ILE A 10 30.46 -7.25 13.48
CA ILE A 10 29.16 -6.58 13.51
C ILE A 10 28.55 -6.45 12.11
N PHE A 11 29.37 -6.35 11.07
CA PHE A 11 28.89 -6.29 9.69
C PHE A 11 29.37 -7.53 8.92
N PRO A 12 28.55 -8.59 8.81
CA PRO A 12 28.89 -9.77 8.06
C PRO A 12 28.95 -9.40 6.57
N THR A 13 30.16 -9.34 6.02
CA THR A 13 30.37 -9.23 4.59
C THR A 13 30.10 -10.58 3.94
N ALA A 14 28.84 -10.85 3.63
CA ALA A 14 28.42 -11.92 2.75
C ALA A 14 27.20 -11.45 1.96
N TYR A 15 27.46 -10.80 0.84
CA TYR A 15 26.56 -10.85 -0.31
C TYR A 15 26.53 -12.32 -0.75
N ALA A 16 25.34 -12.89 -0.73
CA ALA A 16 25.08 -14.28 -1.06
C ALA A 16 25.28 -14.52 -2.55
N GLU A 17 26.33 -15.26 -2.92
CA GLU A 17 26.37 -16.07 -4.14
C GLU A 17 27.60 -17.00 -4.10
N GLU A 18 27.41 -18.21 -3.58
CA GLU A 18 27.94 -19.44 -4.21
C GLU A 18 27.27 -20.68 -3.60
N ALA A 19 26.96 -21.64 -4.48
CA ALA A 19 26.55 -23.03 -4.25
C ALA A 19 25.04 -23.39 -4.39
N ALA A 20 24.67 -23.68 -5.64
CA ALA A 20 23.95 -24.89 -6.11
C ALA A 20 22.74 -25.47 -5.33
N ALA A 21 21.64 -25.64 -6.07
CA ALA A 21 20.40 -26.35 -5.70
C ALA A 21 20.61 -27.84 -5.31
N PRO A 22 19.62 -28.46 -4.61
CA PRO A 22 18.57 -29.15 -5.36
C PRO A 22 17.12 -28.95 -4.83
N ALA A 23 16.20 -29.44 -5.66
CA ALA A 23 14.76 -29.24 -5.71
C ALA A 23 13.90 -30.19 -4.82
N ALA A 24 12.58 -29.91 -4.84
CA ALA A 24 11.42 -30.64 -4.29
C ALA A 24 11.25 -30.48 -2.76
N GLU A 25 10.07 -30.18 -2.22
CA GLU A 25 8.75 -30.75 -2.51
C GLU A 25 7.64 -29.84 -1.95
N GLN A 26 6.46 -29.96 -2.55
CA GLN A 26 5.23 -29.18 -2.32
C GLN A 26 4.56 -29.55 -0.99
N ALA A 27 3.87 -28.61 -0.34
CA ALA A 27 2.66 -28.87 0.44
C ALA A 27 1.98 -27.56 0.89
N GLU A 28 0.91 -27.20 0.20
CA GLU A 28 -0.08 -26.21 0.66
C GLU A 28 -0.89 -26.82 1.82
N PRO A 29 -1.16 -26.10 2.93
CA PRO A 29 -2.18 -26.53 3.86
C PRO A 29 -3.56 -26.18 3.31
N VAL A 30 -4.22 -27.22 2.79
CA VAL A 30 -5.66 -27.30 2.53
C VAL A 30 -6.40 -26.92 3.82
N VAL A 31 -7.08 -25.78 3.81
CA VAL A 31 -8.09 -25.47 4.83
C VAL A 31 -9.36 -26.22 4.43
N GLU A 32 -9.70 -27.22 5.23
CA GLU A 32 -10.91 -28.03 5.09
C GLU A 32 -12.16 -27.16 5.15
N GLU A 33 -12.97 -27.21 4.08
CA GLU A 33 -14.39 -26.91 4.16
C GLU A 33 -15.11 -28.10 4.81
N GLN A 34 -15.85 -27.87 5.91
CA GLN A 34 -17.12 -28.54 6.21
C GLN A 34 -17.83 -27.92 7.42
N PRO A 35 -19.15 -28.14 7.57
CA PRO A 35 -20.16 -27.07 7.50
C PRO A 35 -20.79 -26.81 8.86
N VAL A 36 -21.40 -25.64 9.04
CA VAL A 36 -22.35 -25.46 10.15
C VAL A 36 -23.70 -25.06 9.59
N ALA A 37 -24.62 -25.98 9.81
CA ALA A 37 -25.99 -25.97 9.39
C ALA A 37 -26.77 -24.82 10.02
N GLU A 38 -27.68 -24.29 9.20
CA GLU A 38 -28.86 -23.54 9.56
C GLU A 38 -29.70 -24.32 10.59
N GLU A 39 -29.98 -23.72 11.75
CA GLU A 39 -31.27 -23.88 12.44
C GLU A 39 -31.66 -22.53 13.07
N PRO A 40 -32.83 -21.97 12.72
CA PRO A 40 -33.37 -20.79 13.38
C PRO A 40 -34.17 -21.23 14.61
N ALA A 41 -33.92 -20.60 15.75
CA ALA A 41 -34.79 -20.72 16.91
C ALA A 41 -34.97 -19.33 17.53
N ALA A 42 -36.23 -18.90 17.50
CA ALA A 42 -36.76 -17.68 18.06
C ALA A 42 -36.49 -17.54 19.56
N GLU A 43 -36.40 -16.31 20.06
CA GLU A 43 -37.32 -15.77 21.08
C GLU A 43 -37.00 -14.30 21.35
N GLU A 44 -38.07 -13.48 21.36
CA GLU A 44 -38.08 -12.07 21.73
C GLU A 44 -37.83 -11.89 23.25
N GLU A 45 -37.16 -10.80 23.65
CA GLU A 45 -37.67 -9.84 24.65
C GLU A 45 -36.66 -8.68 24.85
N PRO A 46 -37.14 -7.48 25.22
CA PRO A 46 -36.52 -6.21 24.87
C PRO A 46 -35.54 -5.75 25.95
N ALA A 47 -34.39 -5.20 25.54
CA ALA A 47 -33.50 -4.52 26.46
C ALA A 47 -32.70 -3.43 25.78
N ALA A 48 -32.78 -2.27 26.41
CA ALA A 48 -31.80 -1.18 26.42
C ALA A 48 -31.63 -0.41 25.11
N GLU A 49 -31.95 0.88 25.25
CA GLU A 49 -31.34 2.00 24.54
C GLU A 49 -29.85 1.73 24.23
N GLU A 50 -29.58 1.30 23.01
CA GLU A 50 -28.29 1.57 22.37
C GLU A 50 -28.52 2.79 21.48
N GLU A 51 -28.20 3.97 22.01
CA GLU A 51 -27.69 5.03 21.15
C GLU A 51 -26.42 4.45 20.52
N GLU A 52 -26.57 3.78 19.38
CA GLU A 52 -25.51 3.69 18.38
C GLU A 52 -25.24 5.14 17.98
N GLU A 53 -24.35 5.82 18.71
CA GLU A 53 -23.55 6.88 18.13
C GLU A 53 -22.87 6.22 16.93
N GLU A 54 -23.47 6.38 15.74
CA GLU A 54 -22.77 6.19 14.48
C GLU A 54 -21.51 7.04 14.59
N GLU A 55 -20.36 6.39 14.84
CA GLU A 55 -19.06 6.99 14.70
C GLU A 55 -18.97 7.44 13.24
N GLU A 56 -19.36 8.69 12.95
CA GLU A 56 -19.09 9.33 11.67
C GLU A 56 -17.59 9.21 11.43
N GLU A 57 -17.21 8.33 10.51
CA GLU A 57 -15.82 8.13 10.11
C GLU A 57 -15.31 9.48 9.59
N VAL A 58 -14.48 10.14 10.39
CA VAL A 58 -13.91 11.43 10.04
C VAL A 58 -13.00 11.22 8.83
N GLU A 59 -13.48 11.57 7.63
CA GLU A 59 -12.73 11.44 6.38
C GLU A 59 -11.40 12.21 6.45
N ASP A 60 -10.30 11.59 5.97
CA ASP A 60 -9.00 12.26 5.90
C ASP A 60 -9.03 13.37 4.83
N PRO A 61 -8.88 14.66 5.20
CA PRO A 61 -8.89 15.75 4.23
C PRO A 61 -7.79 15.63 3.18
N LYS A 62 -6.73 14.86 3.43
CA LYS A 62 -5.67 14.57 2.47
C LYS A 62 -6.21 13.96 1.18
N GLU A 63 -7.16 13.03 1.24
CA GLU A 63 -7.62 12.31 0.04
C GLU A 63 -8.29 13.25 -0.95
N ALA A 64 -9.26 14.05 -0.47
CA ALA A 64 -9.93 15.06 -1.27
C ALA A 64 -8.95 16.11 -1.83
N ILE A 65 -7.99 16.57 -1.02
CA ILE A 65 -6.97 17.53 -1.45
C ILE A 65 -6.06 16.94 -2.53
N MET A 66 -5.64 15.68 -2.38
CA MET A 66 -4.78 15.01 -3.37
C MET A 66 -5.52 14.78 -4.68
N GLU A 67 -6.82 14.45 -4.65
CA GLU A 67 -7.64 14.33 -5.86
C GLU A 67 -7.78 15.69 -6.58
N GLU A 68 -8.08 16.76 -5.84
CA GLU A 68 -8.15 18.12 -6.40
C GLU A 68 -6.81 18.50 -7.07
N CYS A 69 -5.70 18.31 -6.38
CA CYS A 69 -4.37 18.65 -6.89
C CYS A 69 -3.91 17.74 -8.05
N ALA A 70 -4.33 16.48 -8.08
CA ALA A 70 -4.08 15.58 -9.22
C ALA A 70 -4.78 16.08 -10.50
N ASN A 71 -5.99 16.64 -10.38
CA ASN A 71 -6.75 17.19 -11.49
C ASN A 71 -6.08 18.43 -12.11
N GLU A 72 -5.45 19.27 -11.29
CA GLU A 72 -4.66 20.42 -11.76
C GLU A 72 -3.42 19.99 -12.57
N CYS A 73 -2.89 18.79 -12.29
CA CYS A 73 -1.70 18.22 -12.94
C CYS A 73 -2.03 17.24 -14.09
N SER A 74 -3.23 17.36 -14.68
CA SER A 74 -3.76 16.43 -15.70
C SER A 74 -2.84 16.20 -16.92
N ALA A 75 -2.06 17.20 -17.35
CA ALA A 75 -1.12 17.03 -18.46
C ALA A 75 0.02 16.06 -18.11
N LEU A 76 0.56 16.15 -16.90
CA LEU A 76 1.63 15.25 -16.42
C LEU A 76 1.06 13.87 -16.13
N LYS A 77 -0.16 13.80 -15.58
CA LYS A 77 -0.91 12.55 -15.45
C LYS A 77 -1.08 11.85 -16.81
N LYS A 78 -1.42 12.59 -17.86
CA LYS A 78 -1.53 12.03 -19.21
C LYS A 78 -0.22 11.42 -19.70
N HIS A 79 0.93 12.07 -19.47
CA HIS A 79 2.23 11.49 -19.83
C HIS A 79 2.55 10.21 -19.06
N LEU A 80 2.22 10.18 -17.76
CA LEU A 80 2.33 8.97 -16.96
C LEU A 80 1.44 7.84 -17.50
N ASP A 81 0.18 8.15 -17.82
CA ASP A 81 -0.78 7.18 -18.36
C ASP A 81 -0.32 6.67 -19.74
N GLU A 82 0.21 7.54 -20.60
CA GLU A 82 0.84 7.15 -21.88
C GLU A 82 2.05 6.23 -21.69
N CYS A 83 2.89 6.48 -20.68
CA CYS A 83 4.00 5.59 -20.35
C CYS A 83 3.51 4.22 -19.87
N ASN A 84 2.53 4.20 -18.97
CA ASN A 84 1.94 2.97 -18.47
C ASN A 84 1.35 2.13 -19.61
N GLU A 85 0.66 2.76 -20.57
CA GLU A 85 0.14 2.07 -21.75
C GLU A 85 1.27 1.42 -22.57
N ARG A 86 2.44 2.06 -22.73
CA ARG A 86 3.59 1.44 -23.42
C ARG A 86 4.12 0.22 -22.66
N VAL A 87 4.22 0.32 -21.34
CA VAL A 87 4.67 -0.78 -20.46
C VAL A 87 3.70 -1.96 -20.53
N GLU A 88 2.38 -1.70 -20.44
CA GLU A 88 1.34 -2.72 -20.59
C GLU A 88 1.37 -3.40 -21.98
N ASN A 89 1.76 -2.64 -23.02
CA ASN A 89 1.96 -3.15 -24.36
C ASN A 89 3.32 -3.86 -24.59
N GLY A 90 4.10 -4.11 -23.53
CA GLY A 90 5.32 -4.92 -23.57
C GLY A 90 6.62 -4.12 -23.75
N SER A 91 6.59 -2.80 -23.54
CA SER A 91 7.81 -2.01 -23.40
C SER A 91 8.59 -2.43 -22.16
N ASN A 92 9.93 -2.41 -22.22
CA ASN A 92 10.82 -2.76 -21.10
C ASN A 92 11.28 -1.53 -20.29
N GLU A 93 10.62 -0.40 -20.47
CA GLU A 93 10.93 0.82 -19.73
C GLU A 93 10.24 0.86 -18.36
N ASN A 94 10.55 1.90 -17.58
CA ASN A 94 9.83 2.22 -16.35
C ASN A 94 9.33 3.67 -16.43
N CYS A 95 8.22 3.96 -15.75
CA CYS A 95 7.55 5.27 -15.79
C CYS A 95 7.89 6.14 -14.58
N ILE A 96 9.08 5.95 -13.99
CA ILE A 96 9.47 6.63 -12.74
C ILE A 96 9.68 8.13 -12.97
N GLU A 97 10.17 8.51 -14.15
CA GLU A 97 10.36 9.93 -14.50
C GLU A 97 9.01 10.66 -14.60
N GLU A 98 8.07 10.11 -15.36
CA GLU A 98 6.73 10.66 -15.51
C GLU A 98 5.96 10.66 -14.19
N PHE A 99 6.16 9.62 -13.36
CA PHE A 99 5.61 9.56 -12.01
C PHE A 99 6.15 10.68 -11.13
N PHE A 100 7.46 10.93 -11.11
CA PHE A 100 8.03 12.02 -10.33
C PHE A 100 7.60 13.39 -10.83
N HIS A 101 7.43 13.58 -12.13
CA HIS A 101 6.88 14.83 -12.66
C HIS A 101 5.44 15.05 -12.18
N PHE A 102 4.59 14.03 -12.28
CA PHE A 102 3.21 14.11 -11.82
C PHE A 102 3.13 14.38 -10.30
N MET A 103 3.85 13.59 -9.49
CA MET A 103 3.88 13.72 -8.04
C MET A 103 4.43 15.07 -7.60
N HIS A 104 5.51 15.55 -8.22
CA HIS A 104 6.07 16.85 -7.89
C HIS A 104 5.04 17.98 -8.06
N CYS A 105 4.29 17.97 -9.16
CA CYS A 105 3.21 18.93 -9.38
C CYS A 105 2.09 18.80 -8.35
N ALA A 106 1.61 17.57 -8.09
CA ALA A 106 0.53 17.33 -7.15
C ALA A 106 0.93 17.71 -5.71
N ASP A 107 2.16 17.39 -5.30
CA ASP A 107 2.67 17.68 -3.95
C ASP A 107 2.91 19.18 -3.73
N GLU A 108 3.38 19.92 -4.74
CA GLU A 108 3.50 21.38 -4.66
C GLU A 108 2.14 22.05 -4.40
N CYS A 109 1.07 21.50 -4.97
CA CYS A 109 -0.31 21.93 -4.72
C CYS A 109 -0.83 21.46 -3.35
N ALA A 110 -0.64 20.18 -3.01
CA ALA A 110 -1.31 19.54 -1.88
C ALA A 110 -0.65 19.88 -0.54
N ALA A 111 0.68 19.97 -0.48
CA ALA A 111 1.41 20.18 0.76
C ALA A 111 0.88 21.37 1.60
N PRO A 112 0.75 22.60 1.07
CA PRO A 112 0.24 23.71 1.87
C PRO A 112 -1.22 23.53 2.31
N LYS A 113 -2.05 22.87 1.51
CA LYS A 113 -3.47 22.60 1.81
C LYS A 113 -3.61 21.56 2.94
N ILE A 114 -2.83 20.48 2.87
CA ILE A 114 -2.82 19.41 3.88
C ILE A 114 -2.35 19.97 5.24
N PHE A 115 -1.27 20.75 5.27
CA PHE A 115 -0.77 21.34 6.51
C PHE A 115 -1.69 22.43 7.08
N ALA A 116 -2.58 23.02 6.27
CA ALA A 116 -3.62 23.91 6.77
C ALA A 116 -4.83 23.16 7.35
N ALA A 117 -5.10 21.95 6.84
CA ALA A 117 -6.19 21.08 7.30
C ALA A 117 -5.83 20.29 8.57
N THR A 118 -4.54 20.00 8.77
CA THR A 118 -4.02 19.35 9.98
C THR A 118 -3.71 20.40 11.05
N LYS A 119 -4.40 20.33 12.20
CA LYS A 119 -4.18 21.21 13.37
C LYS A 119 -3.34 20.52 14.43
#